data_AF-A0A916I716-F1
#
_entry.id   AF-A0A916I716-F1
#
_cell.length_a   1.000
_cell.length_b   1.000
_cell.length_c   1.000
_cell.angle_alpha   90.00
_cell.angle_beta   90.00
_cell.angle_gamma   90.00
#
_symmetry.space_group_name_H-M   'P 1'
#
loop_
_entity.id
_entity.type
_entity.pdbx_description
1 polymer ?
#
loop_
_entity_poly.entity_id
_entity_poly.type
_entity_poly.pdbx_seq_one_letter_code
_entity_poly.pdbx_strand_id
1 'polypeptide(L)'
;MNLSELFIRRPVMTVLLNAAIVLAGVIAYTRIPVAALPSYNTPVINVSASLPGASPETMATSVALQLEKQFSTIPGLSIISSTNTLGNTSLTLEFEEGRDIDSAAVDVQAALLRAARSLPDDMTSPPAYRKVNPADAPVLLIALTSPSLNMADLNDYAEHLISPSLSTLDGVAQVNVYGQKRYAVRVRVLPDALAARNISLDELTAALRASNANTPVGTLQGPRQTLTLQANRQLRNAAEFADLIVA
;
A
#
# COMPACT_ATOMS: atom_id res chain seq x y z
N MET A 1 32.43 -47.90 30.45
CA MET A 1 31.29 -48.16 29.54
C MET A 1 31.76 -47.88 28.12
N ASN A 2 32.01 -48.92 27.32
CA ASN A 2 32.46 -48.77 25.94
C ASN A 2 31.23 -48.72 25.02
N LEU A 3 30.84 -47.52 24.57
CA LEU A 3 29.77 -47.33 23.57
C LEU A 3 30.01 -48.20 22.32
N SER A 4 31.26 -48.34 21.89
CA SER A 4 31.66 -49.12 20.71
C SER A 4 31.41 -50.63 20.85
N GLU A 5 31.44 -51.18 22.07
CA GLU A 5 31.29 -52.63 22.27
C GLU A 5 29.88 -53.12 21.89
N LEU A 6 28.85 -52.31 22.16
CA LEU A 6 27.46 -52.64 21.83
C LEU A 6 27.22 -52.70 20.31
N PHE A 7 27.83 -51.77 19.56
CA PHE A 7 27.72 -51.73 18.10
C PHE A 7 28.47 -52.86 17.40
N ILE A 8 29.56 -53.35 18.00
CA ILE A 8 30.36 -54.48 17.48
C ILE A 8 29.67 -55.83 17.77
N ARG A 9 29.10 -56.01 18.96
CA ARG A 9 28.42 -57.28 19.34
C ARG A 9 27.06 -57.46 18.66
N ARG A 10 26.40 -56.39 18.18
CA ARG A 10 25.07 -56.44 17.53
C ARG A 10 25.10 -55.87 16.10
N PRO A 11 25.74 -56.55 15.13
CA PRO A 11 25.91 -56.04 13.77
C PRO A 11 24.58 -55.74 13.05
N VAL A 12 23.54 -56.56 13.25
CA VAL A 12 22.22 -56.35 12.64
C VAL A 12 21.55 -55.06 13.15
N MET A 13 21.65 -54.79 14.46
CA MET A 13 21.11 -53.56 15.06
C MET A 13 21.81 -52.34 14.49
N THR A 14 23.15 -52.39 14.37
CA THR A 14 23.96 -51.29 13.84
C THR A 14 23.63 -50.99 12.38
N VAL A 15 23.44 -52.03 11.56
CA VAL A 15 23.04 -51.87 10.15
C VAL A 15 21.63 -51.26 10.03
N LEU A 16 20.65 -51.75 10.80
CA LEU A 16 19.30 -51.20 10.79
C LEU A 16 19.25 -49.75 11.28
N LEU A 17 20.02 -49.42 12.33
CA LEU A 17 20.12 -48.06 12.85
C LEU A 17 20.72 -47.11 11.80
N ASN A 18 21.79 -47.55 11.11
CA ASN A 18 22.42 -46.75 10.07
C ASN A 18 21.48 -46.57 8.86
N ALA A 19 20.78 -47.63 8.45
CA ALA A 19 19.76 -47.56 7.40
C ALA A 19 18.61 -46.60 7.78
N ALA A 20 18.17 -46.61 9.04
CA ALA A 20 17.15 -45.67 9.53
C ALA A 20 17.64 -44.22 9.50
N ILE A 21 18.90 -43.96 9.88
CA ILE A 21 19.51 -42.62 9.82
C ILE A 21 19.63 -42.14 8.36
N VAL A 22 20.08 -43.01 7.45
CA VAL A 22 20.16 -42.68 6.02
C VAL A 22 18.78 -42.38 5.46
N LEU A 23 17.77 -43.19 5.77
CA LEU A 23 16.40 -42.97 5.32
C LEU A 23 15.82 -41.65 5.88
N ALA A 24 16.04 -41.37 7.17
CA ALA A 24 15.65 -40.11 7.77
C ALA A 24 16.36 -38.91 7.12
N GLY A 25 17.64 -39.06 6.78
CA GLY A 25 18.41 -38.06 6.05
C GLY A 25 17.87 -37.78 4.65
N VAL A 26 17.49 -38.83 3.90
CA VAL A 26 16.88 -38.70 2.56
C VAL A 26 15.52 -38.00 2.64
N ILE A 27 14.68 -38.34 3.63
CA ILE A 27 13.38 -37.68 3.85
C ILE A 27 13.58 -36.22 4.27
N ALA A 28 14.56 -35.93 5.13
CA ALA A 28 14.87 -34.57 5.56
C ALA A 28 15.41 -33.72 4.42
N TYR A 29 16.25 -34.29 3.54
CA TYR A 29 16.87 -33.58 2.42
C TYR A 29 15.85 -32.97 1.47
N THR A 30 14.73 -33.66 1.20
CA THR A 30 13.65 -33.13 0.34
C THR A 30 12.80 -32.04 1.01
N ARG A 31 12.95 -31.84 2.32
CA ARG A 31 12.22 -30.83 3.11
C ARG A 31 13.08 -29.65 3.53
N ILE A 32 14.38 -29.64 3.24
CA ILE A 32 15.23 -28.48 3.56
C ILE A 32 14.92 -27.37 2.54
N PRO A 33 14.41 -26.21 2.98
CA PRO A 33 14.20 -25.08 2.09
C PRO A 33 15.56 -24.57 1.59
N VAL A 34 15.71 -24.47 0.28
CA VAL A 34 16.91 -23.89 -0.35
C VAL A 34 16.70 -22.38 -0.45
N ALA A 35 17.46 -21.60 0.31
CA ALA A 35 17.50 -20.15 0.20
C ALA A 35 18.75 -19.73 -0.60
N ALA A 36 18.58 -18.87 -1.61
CA ALA A 36 19.68 -18.38 -2.46
C ALA A 36 20.56 -17.32 -1.76
N LEU A 37 20.06 -16.70 -0.69
CA LEU A 37 20.73 -15.68 0.10
C LEU A 37 20.55 -16.00 1.60
N PRO A 38 21.52 -15.66 2.47
CA PRO A 38 21.31 -15.66 3.91
C PRO A 38 20.15 -14.71 4.25
N SER A 39 19.22 -15.15 5.10
CA SER A 39 18.13 -14.28 5.56
C SER A 39 18.71 -13.12 6.38
N TYR A 40 18.61 -11.90 5.86
CA TYR A 40 18.89 -10.68 6.60
C TYR A 40 17.56 -10.05 7.01
N ASN A 41 17.11 -10.37 8.22
CA ASN A 41 15.77 -10.01 8.72
C ASN A 41 15.87 -8.95 9.81
N THR A 42 16.40 -7.76 9.49
CA THR A 42 16.18 -6.62 10.39
C THR A 42 14.71 -6.21 10.30
N PRO A 43 14.03 -6.03 11.45
CA PRO A 43 12.65 -5.58 11.46
C PRO A 43 12.56 -4.14 10.97
N VAL A 44 12.09 -3.96 9.73
CA VAL A 44 11.95 -2.66 9.09
C VAL A 44 10.48 -2.38 8.75
N ILE A 45 10.02 -1.19 9.12
CA ILE A 45 8.69 -0.69 8.78
C ILE A 45 8.86 0.57 7.93
N ASN A 46 8.24 0.58 6.76
CA ASN A 46 8.19 1.77 5.92
C ASN A 46 6.85 2.48 6.12
N VAL A 47 6.90 3.80 6.30
CA VAL A 47 5.74 4.67 6.41
C VAL A 47 5.78 5.67 5.26
N SER A 48 4.72 5.70 4.46
CA SER A 48 4.59 6.64 3.34
C SER A 48 3.50 7.65 3.61
N ALA A 49 3.77 8.92 3.31
CA ALA A 49 2.82 10.01 3.39
C ALA A 49 2.88 10.86 2.11
N SER A 50 1.75 11.45 1.71
CA SER A 50 1.65 12.27 0.52
C SER A 50 0.87 13.55 0.79
N LEU A 51 1.44 14.68 0.36
CA LEU A 51 0.81 16.00 0.37
C LEU A 51 0.99 16.62 -1.02
N PRO A 52 0.02 16.45 -1.93
CA PRO A 52 0.16 16.88 -3.31
C PRO A 52 0.53 18.36 -3.44
N GLY A 53 1.56 18.65 -4.24
CA GLY A 53 2.00 20.03 -4.52
C GLY A 53 2.99 20.63 -3.51
N ALA A 54 3.32 19.93 -2.42
CA ALA A 54 4.34 20.39 -1.46
C ALA A 54 5.76 20.15 -1.97
N SER A 55 6.66 21.12 -1.73
CA SER A 55 8.10 20.98 -2.03
C SER A 55 8.77 19.95 -1.11
N PRO A 56 9.92 19.34 -1.47
CA PRO A 56 10.65 18.41 -0.60
C PRO A 56 10.97 18.99 0.79
N GLU A 57 11.28 20.28 0.87
CA GLU A 57 11.56 20.99 2.13
C GLU A 57 10.30 21.15 2.99
N THR A 58 9.17 21.45 2.33
CA THR A 58 7.85 21.54 2.98
C THR A 58 7.42 20.17 3.51
N MET A 59 7.63 19.12 2.71
CA MET A 59 7.41 17.73 3.11
C MET A 59 8.24 17.35 4.33
N ALA A 60 9.54 17.70 4.33
CA ALA A 60 10.44 17.41 5.43
C ALA A 60 9.99 18.08 6.75
N THR A 61 9.61 19.35 6.69
CA THR A 61 9.29 20.15 7.88
C THR A 61 7.85 19.96 8.40
N SER A 62 6.89 19.82 7.49
CA SER A 62 5.46 19.80 7.82
C SER A 62 4.92 18.38 8.03
N VAL A 63 5.49 17.38 7.36
CA VAL A 63 5.02 15.99 7.41
C VAL A 63 6.05 15.09 8.08
N ALA A 64 7.26 14.96 7.50
CA ALA A 64 8.25 14.00 7.97
C ALA A 64 8.65 14.29 9.43
N LEU A 65 9.03 15.52 9.76
CA LEU A 65 9.44 15.90 11.11
C LEU A 65 8.36 15.64 12.18
N GLN A 66 7.09 15.82 11.84
CA GLN A 66 5.98 15.54 12.76
C GLN A 66 5.81 14.04 13.00
N LEU A 67 5.95 13.24 11.95
CA LEU A 67 5.94 11.78 12.04
C LEU A 67 7.15 11.25 12.82
N GLU A 68 8.36 11.72 12.50
CA GLU A 68 9.60 11.34 13.18
C GLU A 68 9.55 11.59 14.69
N LYS A 69 9.00 12.75 15.11
CA LYS A 69 8.81 13.06 16.54
C LYS A 69 7.89 12.09 17.27
N GLN A 70 6.88 11.55 16.59
CA GLN A 70 5.98 10.57 17.19
C GLN A 70 6.61 9.17 17.16
N PHE A 71 7.33 8.83 16.10
CA PHE A 71 7.99 7.53 15.97
C PHE A 71 9.20 7.37 16.90
N SER A 72 9.93 8.44 17.20
CA SER A 72 11.04 8.40 18.16
C SER A 72 10.64 8.00 19.59
N THR A 73 9.34 8.01 19.90
CA THR A 73 8.80 7.54 21.19
C THR A 73 8.58 6.03 21.25
N ILE A 74 8.74 5.32 20.12
CA ILE A 74 8.50 3.89 20.04
C ILE A 74 9.71 3.12 20.61
N PRO A 75 9.50 2.21 21.57
CA PRO A 75 10.59 1.40 22.13
C PRO A 75 11.24 0.47 21.09
N GLY A 76 12.57 0.34 21.16
CA GLY A 76 13.34 -0.56 20.31
C GLY A 76 13.56 -0.05 18.88
N LEU A 77 13.27 1.22 18.61
CA LEU A 77 13.59 1.88 17.35
C LEU A 77 15.06 2.32 17.35
N SER A 78 15.84 1.80 16.40
CA SER A 78 17.28 2.04 16.27
C SER A 78 17.57 3.22 15.34
N ILE A 79 17.00 3.20 14.12
CA ILE A 79 17.26 4.19 13.08
C ILE A 79 15.94 4.68 12.48
N ILE A 80 15.85 5.99 12.26
CA ILE A 80 14.82 6.63 11.46
C ILE A 80 15.52 7.28 10.26
N SER A 81 15.13 6.88 9.06
CA SER A 81 15.59 7.52 7.82
C SER A 81 14.39 8.07 7.05
N SER A 82 14.44 9.34 6.64
CA SER A 82 13.39 9.95 5.83
C SER A 82 13.92 10.37 4.47
N THR A 83 13.15 10.06 3.43
CA THR A 83 13.40 10.48 2.05
C THR A 83 12.20 11.28 1.60
N ASN A 84 12.44 12.56 1.28
CA ASN A 84 11.40 13.52 0.93
C ASN A 84 11.57 13.94 -0.52
N THR A 85 10.51 13.85 -1.29
CA THR A 85 10.44 14.24 -2.69
C THR A 85 9.21 15.12 -2.93
N LEU A 86 9.02 15.61 -4.15
CA LEU A 86 7.88 16.47 -4.47
C LEU A 86 6.56 15.75 -4.18
N GLY A 87 5.81 16.28 -3.20
CA GLY A 87 4.51 15.78 -2.77
C GLY A 87 4.50 14.44 -2.02
N ASN A 88 5.66 13.84 -1.76
CA ASN A 88 5.79 12.49 -1.19
C ASN A 88 6.92 12.42 -0.16
N THR A 89 6.69 11.63 0.89
CA THR A 89 7.64 11.37 1.97
C THR A 89 7.60 9.89 2.29
N SER A 90 8.77 9.27 2.41
CA SER A 90 8.95 7.87 2.83
C SER A 90 9.86 7.84 4.04
N LEU A 91 9.39 7.27 5.15
CA LEU A 91 10.16 7.03 6.37
C LEU A 91 10.45 5.54 6.48
N THR A 92 11.69 5.20 6.75
CA THR A 92 12.14 3.84 7.04
C THR A 92 12.49 3.80 8.52
N LEU A 93 11.74 2.97 9.26
CA LEU A 93 11.90 2.73 10.69
C LEU A 93 12.58 1.38 10.87
N GLU A 94 13.82 1.39 11.37
CA GLU A 94 14.59 0.18 11.63
C GLU A 94 14.62 -0.08 13.14
N PHE A 95 14.20 -1.27 13.54
CA PHE A 95 14.14 -1.69 14.94
C PHE A 95 15.33 -2.59 15.30
N GLU A 96 15.61 -2.70 16.60
CA GLU A 96 16.67 -3.56 17.14
C GLU A 96 16.45 -5.05 16.80
N GLU A 97 17.55 -5.78 16.69
CA GLU A 97 17.55 -7.21 16.39
C GLU A 97 16.82 -7.99 17.50
N GLY A 98 15.78 -8.75 17.14
CA GLY A 98 14.92 -9.47 18.08
C GLY A 98 13.62 -8.76 18.46
N ARG A 99 13.39 -7.51 18.00
CA ARG A 99 12.07 -6.89 18.11
C ARG A 99 11.07 -7.59 17.18
N ASP A 100 9.94 -8.02 17.75
CA ASP A 100 8.84 -8.58 16.98
C ASP A 100 8.21 -7.51 16.07
N ILE A 101 8.23 -7.76 14.75
CA ILE A 101 7.75 -6.81 13.73
C ILE A 101 6.23 -6.59 13.79
N ASP A 102 5.47 -7.57 14.28
CA ASP A 102 4.01 -7.47 14.39
C ASP A 102 3.63 -6.54 15.54
N SER A 103 4.28 -6.69 16.70
CA SER A 103 4.16 -5.78 17.83
C SER A 103 4.64 -4.37 17.48
N ALA A 104 5.79 -4.25 16.80
CA ALA A 104 6.29 -2.96 16.36
C ALA A 104 5.33 -2.26 15.38
N ALA A 105 4.67 -3.01 14.49
CA ALA A 105 3.67 -2.47 13.58
C ALA A 105 2.44 -1.90 14.30
N VAL A 106 1.99 -2.54 15.39
CA VAL A 106 0.90 -2.01 16.23
C VAL A 106 1.33 -0.69 16.90
N ASP A 107 2.55 -0.62 17.40
CA ASP A 107 3.07 0.61 18.02
C ASP A 107 3.23 1.75 17.00
N VAL A 108 3.71 1.44 15.79
CA VAL A 108 3.78 2.40 14.68
C VAL A 108 2.39 2.89 14.29
N GLN A 109 1.41 2.01 14.20
CA GLN A 109 0.02 2.39 13.92
C GLN A 109 -0.51 3.33 15.00
N ALA A 110 -0.28 3.01 16.28
CA ALA A 110 -0.71 3.86 17.39
C ALA A 110 -0.02 5.23 17.37
N ALA A 111 1.29 5.28 17.07
CA ALA A 111 2.04 6.52 16.91
C ALA A 111 1.54 7.34 15.71
N LEU A 112 1.20 6.68 14.61
CA LEU A 112 0.65 7.32 13.42
C LEU A 112 -0.71 7.98 13.71
N LEU A 113 -1.58 7.28 14.44
CA LEU A 113 -2.87 7.84 14.87
C LEU A 113 -2.71 9.04 15.81
N ARG A 114 -1.68 9.04 16.67
CA ARG A 114 -1.34 10.22 17.50
C ARG A 114 -0.83 11.37 16.63
N ALA A 115 0.01 11.07 15.65
CA ALA A 115 0.59 12.04 14.72
C ALA A 115 -0.45 12.68 13.80
N ALA A 116 -1.54 11.97 13.48
CA ALA A 116 -2.56 12.43 12.54
C ALA A 116 -3.12 13.83 12.85
N ARG A 117 -3.19 14.23 14.13
CA ARG A 117 -3.65 15.56 14.56
C ARG A 117 -2.63 16.69 14.34
N SER A 118 -1.37 16.34 14.14
CA SER A 118 -0.27 17.28 13.92
C SER A 118 0.11 17.40 12.45
N LEU A 119 -0.54 16.63 11.58
CA LEU A 119 -0.34 16.68 10.14
C LEU A 119 -1.19 17.79 9.50
N PRO A 120 -0.78 18.34 8.34
CA PRO A 120 -1.59 19.31 7.61
C PRO A 120 -2.95 18.74 7.17
N ASP A 121 -4.01 19.53 7.32
CA ASP A 121 -5.38 19.17 6.91
C ASP A 121 -5.53 19.00 5.38
N ASP A 122 -4.61 19.57 4.61
CA ASP A 122 -4.60 19.53 3.14
C ASP A 122 -4.18 18.16 2.56
N MET A 123 -3.86 17.20 3.41
CA MET A 123 -3.54 15.83 2.99
C MET A 123 -4.79 15.09 2.50
N THR A 124 -4.86 14.77 1.21
CA THR A 124 -5.98 14.02 0.62
C THR A 124 -6.05 12.56 1.04
N SER A 125 -4.95 11.99 1.53
CA SER A 125 -4.85 10.60 1.95
C SER A 125 -4.02 10.50 3.23
N PRO A 126 -4.51 9.76 4.25
CA PRO A 126 -3.76 9.57 5.48
C PRO A 126 -2.46 8.80 5.20
N PRO A 127 -1.42 8.99 6.01
CA PRO A 127 -0.22 8.17 5.90
C PRO A 127 -0.55 6.69 6.08
N ALA A 128 0.23 5.83 5.46
CA ALA A 128 0.12 4.38 5.56
C ALA A 128 1.46 3.79 5.97
N TYR A 129 1.44 2.68 6.71
CA TYR A 129 2.63 1.91 7.08
C TYR A 129 2.58 0.54 6.42
N ARG A 130 3.75 -0.05 6.21
CA ARG A 130 3.91 -1.41 5.72
C ARG A 130 5.16 -2.05 6.31
N LYS A 131 5.10 -3.36 6.52
CA LYS A 131 6.26 -4.16 6.87
C LYS A 131 7.03 -4.37 5.57
N VAL A 132 8.31 -4.01 5.55
CA VAL A 132 9.16 -4.21 4.39
C VAL A 132 10.27 -5.16 4.79
N ASN A 133 10.44 -6.23 4.04
CA ASN A 133 11.66 -7.02 4.12
C ASN A 133 12.59 -6.56 2.99
N PRO A 134 13.77 -5.99 3.30
CA PRO A 134 14.73 -5.55 2.29
C PRO A 134 15.22 -6.67 1.36
N ALA A 135 15.08 -7.93 1.78
CA ALA A 135 15.45 -9.10 0.99
C ALA A 135 14.34 -9.60 0.05
N ASP A 136 13.14 -9.02 0.08
CA ASP A 136 12.03 -9.45 -0.77
C ASP A 136 12.22 -8.95 -2.21
N ALA A 137 12.84 -9.78 -3.03
CA ALA A 137 12.82 -9.60 -4.47
C ALA A 137 11.40 -9.88 -5.02
N PRO A 138 10.95 -9.16 -6.07
CA PRO A 138 9.67 -9.46 -6.69
C PRO A 138 9.63 -10.91 -7.19
N VAL A 139 8.67 -11.68 -6.69
CA VAL A 139 8.51 -13.11 -7.05
C VAL A 139 8.00 -13.26 -8.49
N LEU A 140 7.18 -12.32 -8.95
CA LEU A 140 6.57 -12.33 -10.28
C LEU A 140 6.49 -10.92 -10.85
N LEU A 141 6.95 -10.76 -12.10
CA LEU A 141 6.70 -9.55 -12.90
C LEU A 141 5.80 -9.91 -14.08
N ILE A 142 4.68 -9.20 -14.21
CA ILE A 142 3.73 -9.37 -15.31
C ILE A 142 3.70 -8.08 -16.13
N ALA A 143 3.84 -8.22 -17.45
CA ALA A 143 3.62 -7.12 -18.38
C ALA A 143 2.25 -7.30 -19.07
N LEU A 144 1.41 -6.27 -19.01
CA LEU A 144 0.09 -6.26 -19.65
C LEU A 144 0.17 -5.59 -21.02
N THR A 145 -0.25 -6.30 -22.05
CA THR A 145 -0.33 -5.80 -23.42
C THR A 145 -1.67 -6.16 -24.03
N SER A 146 -2.24 -5.27 -24.85
CA SER A 146 -3.45 -5.55 -25.62
C SER A 146 -3.39 -4.81 -26.96
N PRO A 147 -3.77 -5.46 -28.07
CA PRO A 147 -3.87 -4.81 -29.37
C PRO A 147 -5.15 -3.96 -29.52
N SER A 148 -6.17 -4.17 -28.68
CA SER A 148 -7.50 -3.54 -28.82
C SER A 148 -7.84 -2.54 -27.71
N LEU A 149 -7.20 -2.64 -26.54
CA LEU A 149 -7.45 -1.74 -25.41
C LEU A 149 -6.43 -0.61 -25.38
N ASN A 150 -6.89 0.58 -25.01
CA ASN A 150 -5.99 1.70 -24.78
C ASN A 150 -5.23 1.50 -23.44
N MET A 151 -4.12 2.24 -23.25
CA MET A 151 -3.31 2.12 -22.03
C MET A 151 -4.05 2.49 -20.73
N ALA A 152 -5.04 3.39 -20.78
CA ALA A 152 -5.80 3.78 -19.61
C ALA A 152 -6.77 2.67 -19.19
N ASP A 153 -7.43 2.03 -20.15
CA ASP A 153 -8.32 0.88 -19.90
C ASP A 153 -7.51 -0.31 -19.38
N LEU A 154 -6.33 -0.58 -19.97
CA LEU A 154 -5.42 -1.61 -19.46
C LEU A 154 -4.98 -1.34 -18.02
N ASN A 155 -4.69 -0.07 -17.70
CA ASN A 155 -4.35 0.33 -16.34
C ASN A 155 -5.53 0.14 -15.38
N ASP A 156 -6.76 0.43 -15.81
CA ASP A 156 -7.97 0.22 -15.02
C ASP A 156 -8.18 -1.27 -14.69
N TYR A 157 -8.00 -2.16 -15.68
CA TYR A 157 -8.00 -3.61 -15.45
C TYR A 157 -6.90 -4.04 -14.49
N ALA A 158 -5.69 -3.48 -14.63
CA ALA A 158 -4.58 -3.80 -13.74
C ALA A 158 -4.86 -3.42 -12.28
N GLU A 159 -5.37 -2.21 -12.06
CA GLU A 159 -5.57 -1.62 -10.73
C GLU A 159 -6.83 -2.15 -10.04
N HIS A 160 -7.93 -2.32 -10.77
CA HIS A 160 -9.24 -2.63 -10.18
C HIS A 160 -9.64 -4.11 -10.28
N LEU A 161 -9.02 -4.89 -11.16
CA LEU A 161 -9.33 -6.32 -11.30
C LEU A 161 -8.13 -7.20 -10.91
N ILE A 162 -6.99 -7.02 -11.58
CA ILE A 162 -5.85 -7.96 -11.45
C ILE A 162 -5.16 -7.78 -10.09
N SER A 163 -4.81 -6.55 -9.72
CA SER A 163 -4.09 -6.26 -8.49
C SER A 163 -4.86 -6.75 -7.25
N PRO A 164 -6.16 -6.42 -7.06
CA PRO A 164 -6.93 -6.90 -5.92
C PRO A 164 -7.08 -8.42 -5.92
N SER A 165 -7.31 -9.04 -7.08
CA SER A 165 -7.45 -10.49 -7.19
C SER A 165 -6.17 -11.22 -6.74
N LEU A 166 -5.00 -10.75 -7.18
CA LEU A 166 -3.72 -11.33 -6.78
C LEU A 166 -3.39 -11.05 -5.31
N SER A 167 -3.76 -9.88 -4.78
CA SER A 167 -3.58 -9.55 -3.36
C SER A 167 -4.41 -10.42 -2.40
N THR A 168 -5.42 -11.15 -2.88
CA THR A 168 -6.18 -12.10 -2.05
C THR A 168 -5.51 -13.46 -1.89
N LEU A 169 -4.45 -13.74 -2.64
CA LEU A 169 -3.75 -15.02 -2.58
C LEU A 169 -2.87 -15.10 -1.32
N ASP A 170 -2.85 -16.28 -0.70
CA ASP A 170 -2.00 -16.52 0.46
C ASP A 170 -0.51 -16.39 0.10
N GLY A 171 0.26 -15.74 0.97
CA GLY A 171 1.67 -15.41 0.74
C GLY A 171 1.94 -14.19 -0.13
N VAL A 172 0.91 -13.50 -0.67
CA VAL A 172 1.12 -12.25 -1.43
C VAL A 172 1.03 -11.04 -0.50
N ALA A 173 2.18 -10.41 -0.25
CA ALA A 173 2.25 -9.19 0.56
C ALA A 173 1.81 -7.94 -0.21
N GLN A 174 2.19 -7.82 -1.48
CA GLN A 174 1.95 -6.61 -2.28
C GLN A 174 1.94 -6.91 -3.78
N VAL A 175 1.05 -6.22 -4.49
CA VAL A 175 1.04 -6.17 -5.95
C VAL A 175 1.22 -4.72 -6.38
N ASN A 176 2.28 -4.45 -7.13
CA ASN A 176 2.62 -3.10 -7.61
C ASN A 176 2.34 -2.99 -9.10
N VAL A 177 1.57 -1.97 -9.49
CA VAL A 177 1.35 -1.64 -10.90
C VAL A 177 2.29 -0.48 -11.26
N TYR A 178 3.26 -0.76 -12.13
CA TYR A 178 4.24 0.22 -12.62
C TYR A 178 3.80 0.85 -13.94
N GLY A 179 4.27 2.07 -14.24
CA GLY A 179 4.00 2.74 -15.52
C GLY A 179 2.55 3.18 -15.71
N GLN A 180 1.86 3.49 -14.60
CA GLN A 180 0.42 3.73 -14.61
C GLN A 180 0.03 4.93 -15.48
N LYS A 181 -0.98 4.74 -16.34
CA LYS A 181 -1.65 5.82 -17.07
C LYS A 181 -3.09 5.94 -16.59
N ARG A 182 -3.26 6.51 -15.40
CA ARG A 182 -4.58 6.69 -14.78
C ARG A 182 -5.47 7.58 -15.65
N TYR A 183 -6.72 7.18 -15.82
CA TYR A 183 -7.72 8.02 -16.45
C TYR A 183 -7.99 9.24 -15.54
N ALA A 184 -7.84 10.45 -16.11
CA ALA A 184 -8.10 11.69 -15.40
C ALA A 184 -8.76 12.68 -16.36
N VAL A 185 -9.95 13.18 -15.99
CA VAL A 185 -10.60 14.25 -16.72
C VAL A 185 -9.86 15.56 -16.43
N ARG A 186 -9.35 16.21 -17.47
CA ARG A 186 -8.65 17.49 -17.37
C ARG A 186 -9.52 18.60 -17.94
N VAL A 187 -10.00 19.49 -17.07
CA VAL A 187 -10.73 20.69 -17.48
C VAL A 187 -9.71 21.77 -17.83
N ARG A 188 -9.61 22.14 -19.11
CA ARG A 188 -8.77 23.25 -19.57
C ARG A 188 -9.66 24.45 -19.81
N VAL A 189 -9.27 25.57 -19.23
CA VAL A 189 -10.09 26.77 -19.20
C VAL A 189 -9.41 27.87 -20.01
N LEU A 190 -10.19 28.66 -20.73
CA LEU A 190 -9.74 29.85 -21.45
C LEU A 190 -10.04 31.08 -20.57
N PRO A 191 -9.01 31.73 -19.98
CA PRO A 191 -9.22 32.85 -19.05
C PRO A 191 -10.02 34.01 -19.66
N ASP A 192 -9.79 34.31 -20.95
CA ASP A 192 -10.49 35.41 -21.65
C ASP A 192 -12.00 35.14 -21.77
N ALA A 193 -12.39 33.88 -22.01
CA ALA A 193 -13.79 33.49 -22.12
C ALA A 193 -14.52 33.50 -20.78
N LEU A 194 -13.80 33.18 -19.69
CA LEU A 194 -14.33 33.33 -18.33
C LEU A 194 -14.55 34.80 -17.98
N ALA A 195 -13.56 35.65 -18.26
CA ALA A 195 -13.63 37.08 -18.01
C ALA A 195 -14.79 37.73 -18.78
N ALA A 196 -14.99 37.36 -20.06
CA ALA A 196 -16.11 37.85 -20.87
C ALA A 196 -17.49 37.45 -20.32
N ARG A 197 -17.57 36.40 -19.49
CA ARG A 197 -18.79 35.90 -18.87
C ARG A 197 -18.91 36.28 -17.39
N ASN A 198 -17.97 37.08 -16.86
CA ASN A 198 -17.87 37.41 -15.44
C ASN A 198 -17.85 36.19 -14.50
N ILE A 199 -17.27 35.07 -14.96
CA ILE A 199 -17.13 33.85 -14.14
C ILE A 199 -15.71 33.81 -13.60
N SER A 200 -15.57 33.70 -12.28
CA SER A 200 -14.26 33.53 -11.64
C SER A 200 -13.77 32.08 -11.72
N LEU A 201 -12.45 31.88 -11.63
CA LEU A 201 -11.88 30.53 -11.56
C LEU A 201 -12.38 29.78 -10.32
N ASP A 202 -12.55 30.48 -9.21
CA ASP A 202 -13.04 29.89 -7.96
C ASP A 202 -14.49 29.41 -8.09
N GLU A 203 -15.38 30.19 -8.72
CA GLU A 203 -16.75 29.77 -9.03
C GLU A 203 -16.78 28.52 -9.92
N LEU A 204 -15.94 28.45 -10.95
CA LEU A 204 -15.81 27.25 -11.80
C LEU A 204 -15.37 26.03 -10.98
N THR A 205 -14.38 26.18 -10.09
CA THR A 205 -13.94 25.06 -9.25
C THR A 205 -15.01 24.64 -8.24
N ALA A 206 -15.77 25.59 -7.70
CA ALA A 206 -16.88 25.32 -6.79
C ALA A 206 -18.02 24.58 -7.50
N ALA A 207 -18.41 25.02 -8.71
CA ALA A 207 -19.42 24.38 -9.53
C ALA A 207 -19.03 22.95 -9.91
N LEU A 208 -17.77 22.71 -10.31
CA LEU A 208 -17.26 21.38 -10.61
C LEU A 208 -17.30 20.45 -9.38
N ARG A 209 -16.95 20.97 -8.20
CA ARG A 209 -17.00 20.19 -6.95
C ARG A 209 -18.44 19.87 -6.52
N ALA A 210 -19.35 20.85 -6.61
CA ALA A 210 -20.75 20.69 -6.23
C ALA A 210 -21.48 19.68 -7.13
N SER A 211 -21.12 19.63 -8.41
CA SER A 211 -21.82 18.81 -9.40
C SER A 211 -21.47 17.33 -9.36
N ASN A 212 -20.43 16.94 -8.62
CA ASN A 212 -20.03 15.54 -8.46
C ASN A 212 -20.20 15.04 -7.01
N ALA A 213 -21.08 15.68 -6.24
CA ALA A 213 -21.33 15.33 -4.84
C ALA A 213 -22.21 14.07 -4.71
N ASN A 214 -21.71 13.04 -4.01
CA ASN A 214 -22.48 11.84 -3.67
C ASN A 214 -23.26 12.04 -2.37
N THR A 215 -24.29 12.88 -2.42
CA THR A 215 -25.11 13.18 -1.24
C THR A 215 -26.30 12.21 -1.16
N PRO A 216 -26.49 11.49 -0.04
CA PRO A 216 -27.69 10.68 0.20
C PRO A 216 -28.93 11.59 0.23
N VAL A 217 -29.94 11.25 -0.57
CA VAL A 217 -31.18 12.05 -0.67
C VAL A 217 -32.21 11.64 0.39
N GLY A 218 -31.98 10.51 1.06
CA GLY A 218 -32.82 9.98 2.13
C GLY A 218 -33.77 8.87 1.65
N THR A 219 -34.83 8.63 2.41
CA THR A 219 -35.81 7.58 2.11
C THR A 219 -37.22 8.16 2.14
N LEU A 220 -38.07 7.69 1.23
CA LEU A 220 -39.50 7.96 1.22
C LEU A 220 -40.22 6.80 1.92
N GLN A 221 -40.80 7.06 3.08
CA GLN A 221 -41.61 6.08 3.80
C GLN A 221 -43.07 6.16 3.35
N GLY A 222 -43.59 5.07 2.81
CA GLY A 222 -45.00 4.87 2.54
C GLY A 222 -45.64 3.88 3.51
N PRO A 223 -46.99 3.74 3.53
CA PRO A 223 -47.69 2.87 4.48
C PRO A 223 -47.35 1.38 4.38
N ARG A 224 -46.77 0.93 3.26
CA ARG A 224 -46.45 -0.49 2.99
C ARG A 224 -44.98 -0.75 2.65
N GLN A 225 -44.18 0.28 2.38
CA GLN A 225 -42.77 0.14 2.01
C GLN A 225 -41.98 1.44 2.20
N THR A 226 -40.68 1.30 2.42
CA THR A 226 -39.71 2.39 2.43
C THR A 226 -38.88 2.33 1.15
N LEU A 227 -38.83 3.43 0.41
CA LEU A 227 -38.06 3.56 -0.83
C LEU A 227 -36.85 4.44 -0.58
N THR A 228 -35.64 3.96 -0.87
CA THR A 228 -34.44 4.81 -0.81
C THR A 228 -34.38 5.68 -2.06
N LEU A 229 -34.28 7.00 -1.87
CA LEU A 229 -34.14 7.95 -2.96
C LEU A 229 -32.67 8.10 -3.31
N GLN A 230 -32.35 7.93 -4.59
CA GLN A 230 -31.01 8.16 -5.14
C GLN A 230 -31.14 9.15 -6.30
N ALA A 231 -30.73 10.39 -6.08
CA ALA A 231 -30.69 11.43 -7.11
C ALA A 231 -29.25 11.79 -7.50
N ASN A 232 -28.34 10.82 -7.40
CA ASN A 232 -26.93 11.09 -7.59
C ASN A 232 -26.53 10.91 -9.07
N ARG A 233 -26.22 12.02 -9.75
CA ARG A 233 -25.54 12.04 -11.05
C ARG A 233 -24.04 12.24 -10.80
N GLN A 234 -23.33 11.15 -10.53
CA GLN A 234 -21.87 11.19 -10.60
C GLN A 234 -21.44 11.26 -12.07
N LEU A 235 -20.62 12.24 -12.39
CA LEU A 235 -20.06 12.41 -13.72
C LEU A 235 -18.85 11.48 -13.86
N ARG A 236 -18.90 10.54 -14.81
CA ARG A 236 -17.89 9.46 -14.96
C ARG A 236 -16.89 9.70 -16.08
N ASN A 237 -17.29 10.44 -17.11
CA ASN A 237 -16.48 10.65 -18.31
C ASN A 237 -16.40 12.13 -18.68
N ALA A 238 -15.42 12.46 -19.53
CA ALA A 238 -15.21 13.84 -19.97
C ALA A 238 -16.42 14.46 -20.70
N ALA A 239 -17.27 13.67 -21.36
CA ALA A 239 -18.45 14.17 -22.05
C ALA A 239 -19.51 14.67 -21.07
N GLU A 240 -19.74 13.93 -19.98
CA GLU A 240 -20.64 14.32 -18.91
C GLU A 240 -20.19 15.60 -18.20
N PHE A 241 -18.86 15.82 -18.06
CA PHE A 241 -18.32 17.08 -17.55
C PHE A 241 -18.45 18.25 -18.53
N ALA A 242 -18.55 17.99 -19.84
CA ALA A 242 -18.67 19.04 -20.85
C ALA A 242 -20.08 19.67 -20.87
N ASP A 243 -21.11 18.88 -20.53
CA ASP A 243 -22.50 19.35 -20.44
C ASP A 243 -22.80 20.05 -19.11
N LEU A 244 -21.80 20.24 -18.27
CA LEU A 244 -21.99 20.84 -16.96
C LEU A 244 -22.26 22.34 -17.06
N ILE A 245 -23.38 22.78 -16.47
CA ILE A 245 -23.73 24.19 -16.34
C ILE A 245 -22.95 24.78 -15.17
N VAL A 246 -22.15 25.81 -15.46
CA VAL A 246 -21.22 26.41 -14.50
C VAL A 246 -21.69 27.78 -13.99
N ALA A 247 -22.61 28.44 -14.70
CA ALA A 247 -23.29 29.68 -14.35
C ALA A 247 -24.53 29.86 -15.23
#